data_AF-A0A6L7D731-F1
#
_entry.id   AF-A0A6L7D731-F1
#
_cell.length_a   1.000
_cell.length_b   1.000
_cell.length_c   1.000
_cell.angle_alpha   90.00
_cell.angle_beta   90.00
_cell.angle_gamma   90.00
#
_symmetry.space_group_name_H-M   'P 1'
#
loop_
_entity.id
_entity.type
_entity.pdbx_description
1 polymer ?
#
loop_
_entity_poly.entity_id
_entity_poly.type
_entity_poly.pdbx_seq_one_letter_code
_entity_poly.pdbx_strand_id
1 'polypeptide(L)'
;MDNNLFTARLMFISYDEIKNINKNSSIAHLKALYECQDFIAIDYNNKTLLNKNLAIKNFGYKNDFANIFILNKDSITNEYLESRKALYKSFITLKQERIESIAKEMERINNLSFKENLILESKDKSIKIIFLDSIESNISMSNLIHIYNNKIDIFTKDKSIIDIESLVKKYNLDSNILKSNNTRIFFYSQLLQGGIESNNDLLFGNVDSNNKLLESKPIYYLQDSIDSVIANEMKQSIKE
;
A
#
# COMPACT_ATOMS: atom_id res chain seq x y z
N MET A 1 3.15 -51.43 15.02
CA MET A 1 2.02 -50.57 14.60
C MET A 1 2.60 -49.62 13.58
N ASP A 2 2.31 -49.84 12.30
CA ASP A 2 2.81 -48.98 11.23
C ASP A 2 2.18 -47.60 11.36
N ASN A 3 2.97 -46.63 11.79
CA ASN A 3 2.63 -45.21 11.69
C ASN A 3 2.72 -44.82 10.21
N ASN A 4 1.79 -45.33 9.40
CA ASN A 4 1.51 -44.77 8.08
C ASN A 4 0.90 -43.39 8.33
N LEU A 5 1.76 -42.39 8.31
CA LEU A 5 1.36 -40.99 8.28
C LEU A 5 0.43 -40.84 7.07
N PHE A 6 -0.88 -40.75 7.32
CA PHE A 6 -1.87 -40.46 6.29
C PHE A 6 -1.64 -39.03 5.82
N THR A 7 -0.72 -38.83 4.88
CA THR A 7 -0.50 -37.52 4.29
C THR A 7 -1.52 -37.33 3.18
N ALA A 8 -2.43 -36.39 3.39
CA ALA A 8 -3.33 -35.90 2.36
C ALA A 8 -2.61 -34.84 1.52
N ARG A 9 -2.86 -34.85 0.22
CA ARG A 9 -2.46 -33.78 -0.71
C ARG A 9 -3.70 -33.18 -1.36
N LEU A 10 -3.60 -31.89 -1.69
CA LEU A 10 -4.60 -31.21 -2.51
C LEU A 10 -4.22 -31.35 -3.98
N MET A 11 -5.17 -31.82 -4.78
CA MET A 11 -5.06 -31.83 -6.25
C MET A 11 -6.04 -30.81 -6.79
N PHE A 12 -5.53 -29.85 -7.56
CA PHE A 12 -6.37 -28.86 -8.23
C PHE A 12 -7.10 -29.48 -9.41
N ILE A 13 -8.36 -29.13 -9.57
CA ILE A 13 -9.23 -29.64 -10.63
C ILE A 13 -9.36 -28.58 -11.71
N SER A 14 -9.11 -28.98 -12.95
CA SER A 14 -9.29 -28.13 -14.12
C SER A 14 -10.78 -27.92 -14.43
N TYR A 15 -11.08 -26.84 -15.14
CA TYR A 15 -12.45 -26.57 -15.58
C TYR A 15 -12.99 -27.67 -16.52
N ASP A 16 -12.13 -28.29 -17.33
CA ASP A 16 -12.53 -29.38 -18.23
C ASP A 16 -12.87 -30.66 -17.49
N GLU A 17 -12.17 -30.96 -16.39
CA GLU A 17 -12.56 -32.05 -15.49
C GLU A 17 -13.95 -31.81 -14.88
N ILE A 18 -14.26 -30.57 -14.49
CA ILE A 18 -15.58 -30.20 -13.95
C ILE A 18 -16.71 -30.38 -14.98
N LYS A 19 -16.48 -29.98 -16.25
CA LYS A 19 -17.46 -30.18 -17.33
C LYS A 19 -17.84 -31.65 -17.51
N ASN A 20 -16.88 -32.53 -17.33
CA ASN A 20 -17.05 -33.97 -17.51
C ASN A 20 -17.67 -34.68 -16.29
N ILE A 21 -17.92 -33.96 -15.19
CA ILE A 21 -18.60 -34.52 -14.02
C ILE A 21 -20.03 -34.94 -14.39
N ASN A 22 -20.36 -36.15 -13.96
CA ASN A 22 -21.70 -36.72 -14.04
C ASN A 22 -22.05 -37.40 -12.70
N LYS A 23 -23.28 -37.89 -12.54
CA LYS A 23 -23.71 -38.52 -11.29
C LYS A 23 -22.80 -39.69 -10.84
N ASN A 24 -22.13 -40.37 -11.75
CA ASN A 24 -21.25 -41.51 -11.43
C ASN A 24 -19.81 -41.11 -11.09
N SER A 25 -19.46 -39.82 -11.20
CA SER A 25 -18.16 -39.31 -10.77
C SER A 25 -17.92 -39.58 -9.28
N SER A 26 -16.65 -39.57 -8.87
CA SER A 26 -16.29 -39.79 -7.48
C SER A 26 -16.92 -38.75 -6.55
N ILE A 27 -17.16 -39.15 -5.28
CA ILE A 27 -17.79 -38.28 -4.27
C ILE A 27 -16.94 -37.02 -4.02
N ALA A 28 -15.61 -37.13 -4.10
CA ALA A 28 -14.72 -35.97 -4.02
C ALA A 28 -14.99 -34.96 -5.13
N HIS A 29 -15.15 -35.41 -6.37
CA HIS A 29 -15.45 -34.53 -7.51
C HIS A 29 -16.86 -33.93 -7.43
N LEU A 30 -17.85 -34.73 -7.02
CA LEU A 30 -19.21 -34.23 -6.79
C LEU A 30 -19.24 -33.16 -5.69
N LYS A 31 -18.45 -33.34 -4.63
CA LYS A 31 -18.31 -32.34 -3.56
C LYS A 31 -17.65 -31.07 -4.07
N ALA A 32 -16.58 -31.20 -4.86
CA ALA A 32 -15.91 -30.05 -5.47
C ALA A 32 -16.86 -29.24 -6.35
N LEU A 33 -17.69 -29.91 -7.16
CA LEU A 33 -18.74 -29.27 -7.95
C LEU A 33 -19.80 -28.58 -7.06
N TYR A 34 -20.25 -29.25 -5.99
CA TYR A 34 -21.29 -28.73 -5.09
C TYR A 34 -20.82 -27.53 -4.25
N GLU A 35 -19.58 -27.55 -3.77
CA GLU A 35 -19.02 -26.47 -2.93
C GLU A 35 -18.27 -25.41 -3.73
N CYS A 36 -18.24 -25.55 -5.07
CA CYS A 36 -17.46 -24.68 -5.95
C CYS A 36 -15.97 -24.60 -5.57
N GLN A 37 -15.40 -25.75 -5.21
CA GLN A 37 -13.98 -25.89 -4.86
C GLN A 37 -13.17 -26.33 -6.08
N ASP A 38 -12.04 -25.66 -6.28
CA ASP A 38 -11.06 -25.92 -7.34
C ASP A 38 -10.05 -27.01 -6.97
N PHE A 39 -10.32 -27.80 -5.92
CA PHE A 39 -9.43 -28.86 -5.47
C PHE A 39 -10.17 -30.03 -4.82
N ILE A 40 -9.49 -31.18 -4.76
CA ILE A 40 -9.88 -32.36 -3.97
C ILE A 40 -8.72 -32.91 -3.15
N ALA A 41 -9.06 -33.62 -2.08
CA ALA A 41 -8.08 -34.30 -1.25
C ALA A 41 -7.81 -35.73 -1.75
N ILE A 42 -6.53 -36.03 -2.00
CA ILE A 42 -6.04 -37.32 -2.49
C ILE A 42 -4.94 -37.88 -1.56
N ASP A 43 -4.74 -39.19 -1.61
CA ASP A 43 -3.57 -39.84 -1.01
C ASP A 43 -2.34 -39.77 -1.93
N TYR A 44 -1.21 -40.35 -1.49
CA TYR A 44 0.02 -40.43 -2.29
C TYR A 44 -0.10 -41.25 -3.58
N ASN A 45 -1.10 -42.14 -3.66
CA ASN A 45 -1.38 -42.96 -4.84
C ASN A 45 -2.42 -42.30 -5.76
N ASN A 46 -2.69 -41.00 -5.57
CA ASN A 46 -3.69 -40.23 -6.31
C ASN A 46 -5.13 -40.75 -6.17
N LYS A 47 -5.44 -41.50 -5.11
CA LYS A 47 -6.79 -41.95 -4.83
C LYS A 47 -7.52 -40.92 -3.96
N THR A 48 -8.78 -40.65 -4.30
CA THR A 48 -9.61 -39.71 -3.53
C THR A 48 -9.80 -40.20 -2.09
N LEU A 49 -9.52 -39.33 -1.12
CA LEU A 49 -9.68 -39.66 0.30
C LEU A 49 -11.15 -39.73 0.72
N LEU A 50 -12.01 -38.92 0.08
CA LEU A 50 -13.44 -38.89 0.39
C LEU A 50 -14.21 -39.98 -0.36
N ASN A 51 -14.57 -41.04 0.35
CA ASN A 51 -15.46 -42.10 -0.13
C ASN A 51 -16.82 -42.07 0.58
N LYS A 52 -17.76 -42.93 0.16
CA LYS A 52 -19.15 -42.95 0.66
C LYS A 52 -19.23 -43.12 2.17
N ASN A 53 -18.49 -44.08 2.71
CA ASN A 53 -18.51 -44.42 4.13
C ASN A 53 -17.95 -43.27 4.98
N LEU A 54 -16.83 -42.68 4.55
CA LEU A 54 -16.23 -41.52 5.20
C LEU A 54 -17.14 -40.29 5.13
N ALA A 55 -17.77 -40.03 3.98
CA ALA A 55 -18.67 -38.91 3.80
C ALA A 55 -19.91 -39.02 4.70
N ILE A 56 -20.53 -40.20 4.78
CA ILE A 56 -21.67 -40.43 5.68
C ILE A 56 -21.25 -40.27 7.15
N LYS A 57 -20.09 -40.83 7.54
CA LYS A 57 -19.57 -40.74 8.90
C LYS A 57 -19.25 -39.31 9.30
N ASN A 58 -18.66 -38.52 8.41
CA ASN A 58 -18.16 -37.18 8.72
C ASN A 58 -19.24 -36.10 8.61
N PHE A 59 -20.14 -36.21 7.63
CA PHE A 59 -21.15 -35.18 7.37
C PHE A 59 -22.50 -35.49 8.01
N GLY A 60 -22.84 -36.77 8.16
CA GLY A 60 -24.14 -37.22 8.67
C GLY A 60 -25.32 -36.86 7.75
N TYR A 61 -26.53 -37.18 8.22
CA TYR A 61 -27.80 -37.04 7.47
C TYR A 61 -28.34 -35.61 7.42
N LYS A 62 -27.77 -34.68 8.21
CA LYS A 62 -28.18 -33.26 8.19
C LYS A 62 -27.47 -32.45 7.12
N ASN A 63 -26.48 -33.02 6.44
CA ASN A 63 -25.70 -32.32 5.44
C ASN A 63 -26.35 -32.43 4.05
N ASP A 64 -26.58 -31.28 3.41
CA ASP A 64 -27.25 -31.21 2.11
C ASP A 64 -26.50 -31.96 1.01
N PHE A 65 -25.16 -31.88 1.00
CA PHE A 65 -24.36 -32.63 0.03
C PHE A 65 -24.55 -34.15 0.20
N ALA A 66 -24.52 -34.65 1.44
CA ALA A 66 -24.77 -36.07 1.70
C ALA A 66 -26.19 -36.49 1.29
N ASN A 67 -27.20 -35.66 1.59
CA ASN A 67 -28.57 -35.92 1.20
C ASN A 67 -28.76 -35.99 -0.32
N ILE A 68 -28.15 -35.06 -1.06
CA ILE A 68 -28.30 -34.98 -2.52
C ILE A 68 -27.44 -36.03 -3.23
N PHE A 69 -26.13 -36.04 -2.97
CA PHE A 69 -25.15 -36.79 -3.77
C PHE A 69 -24.84 -38.19 -3.26
N ILE A 70 -25.30 -38.55 -2.07
CA ILE A 70 -25.03 -39.87 -1.47
C ILE A 70 -26.31 -40.65 -1.24
N LEU A 71 -27.31 -40.04 -0.59
CA LEU A 71 -28.55 -40.73 -0.20
C LEU A 71 -29.58 -40.73 -1.33
N ASN A 72 -29.83 -39.58 -1.97
CA ASN A 72 -30.79 -39.43 -3.06
C ASN A 72 -30.11 -39.31 -4.43
N LYS A 73 -28.97 -39.99 -4.60
CA LYS A 73 -28.12 -39.89 -5.79
C LYS A 73 -28.88 -40.18 -7.09
N ASP A 74 -29.82 -41.12 -7.06
CA ASP A 74 -30.59 -41.53 -8.24
C ASP A 74 -31.59 -40.46 -8.69
N SER A 75 -31.97 -39.54 -7.79
CA SER A 75 -32.86 -38.40 -8.08
C SER A 75 -32.13 -37.23 -8.76
N ILE A 76 -30.80 -37.28 -8.91
CA ILE A 76 -30.04 -36.22 -9.56
C ILE A 76 -30.31 -36.22 -11.06
N THR A 77 -30.86 -35.10 -11.54
CA THR A 77 -31.11 -34.87 -12.96
C THR A 77 -29.88 -34.28 -13.65
N ASN A 78 -29.79 -34.46 -14.97
CA ASN A 78 -28.76 -33.81 -15.78
C ASN A 78 -28.88 -32.28 -15.71
N GLU A 79 -30.11 -31.76 -15.70
CA GLU A 79 -30.39 -30.32 -15.58
C GLU A 79 -29.82 -29.71 -14.29
N TYR A 80 -29.97 -30.42 -13.16
CA TYR A 80 -29.38 -30.01 -11.89
C TYR A 80 -27.84 -29.96 -11.96
N LEU A 81 -27.22 -30.98 -12.58
CA LEU A 81 -25.77 -31.02 -12.75
C LEU A 81 -25.25 -29.90 -13.64
N GLU A 82 -25.93 -29.61 -14.75
CA GLU A 82 -25.56 -28.50 -15.64
C GLU A 82 -25.71 -27.14 -14.94
N SER A 83 -26.77 -26.95 -14.16
CA SER A 83 -26.93 -25.75 -13.33
C SER A 83 -25.81 -25.61 -12.30
N ARG A 84 -25.37 -26.71 -11.70
CA ARG A 84 -24.22 -26.71 -10.79
C ARG A 84 -22.90 -26.39 -11.49
N LYS A 85 -22.68 -26.90 -12.70
CA LYS A 85 -21.49 -26.57 -13.51
C LYS A 85 -21.48 -25.10 -13.91
N ALA A 86 -22.63 -24.54 -14.26
CA ALA A 86 -22.77 -23.11 -14.56
C ALA A 86 -22.44 -22.25 -13.33
N LEU A 87 -22.99 -22.60 -12.16
CA LEU A 87 -22.67 -21.92 -10.90
C LEU A 87 -21.19 -22.00 -10.56
N TYR A 88 -20.59 -23.19 -10.68
CA TYR A 88 -19.15 -23.40 -10.48
C TYR A 88 -18.33 -22.45 -11.36
N LYS A 89 -18.66 -22.37 -12.65
CA LYS A 89 -17.99 -21.49 -13.61
C LYS A 89 -18.03 -20.04 -13.14
N SER A 90 -19.23 -19.52 -12.84
CA SER A 90 -19.40 -18.15 -12.38
C SER A 90 -18.63 -17.87 -11.08
N PHE A 91 -18.66 -18.79 -10.13
CA PHE A 91 -17.97 -18.64 -8.85
C PHE A 91 -16.45 -18.55 -9.01
N ILE A 92 -15.86 -19.46 -9.79
CA ILE A 92 -14.41 -19.46 -10.02
C ILE A 92 -13.96 -18.23 -10.80
N THR A 93 -14.72 -17.79 -11.80
CA THR A 93 -14.44 -16.52 -12.52
C THR A 93 -14.42 -15.33 -11.55
N LEU A 94 -15.44 -15.17 -10.71
CA LEU A 94 -15.49 -14.08 -9.73
C LEU A 94 -14.35 -14.15 -8.71
N LYS A 95 -13.98 -15.37 -8.27
CA LYS A 95 -12.84 -15.59 -7.38
C LYS A 95 -11.53 -15.12 -8.03
N GLN A 96 -11.34 -15.42 -9.31
CA GLN A 96 -10.16 -15.03 -10.06
C GLN A 96 -10.09 -13.50 -10.28
N GLU A 97 -11.18 -12.87 -10.72
CA GLU A 97 -11.26 -11.41 -10.87
C GLU A 97 -10.97 -10.67 -9.55
N ARG A 98 -11.44 -11.22 -8.42
CA ARG A 98 -11.13 -10.68 -7.09
C ARG A 98 -9.64 -10.81 -6.75
N ILE A 99 -9.00 -11.92 -7.08
CA ILE A 99 -7.55 -12.08 -6.83
C ILE A 99 -6.75 -11.11 -7.71
N GLU A 100 -7.13 -10.96 -8.99
CA GLU A 100 -6.48 -10.05 -9.92
C GLU A 100 -6.62 -8.58 -9.49
N SER A 101 -7.82 -8.16 -9.05
CA SER A 101 -8.03 -6.81 -8.51
C SER A 101 -7.22 -6.55 -7.22
N ILE A 102 -7.14 -7.53 -6.31
CA ILE A 102 -6.30 -7.41 -5.11
C ILE A 102 -4.82 -7.29 -5.50
N ALA A 103 -4.34 -8.11 -6.43
CA ALA A 103 -2.96 -8.06 -6.91
C ALA A 103 -2.63 -6.68 -7.52
N LYS A 104 -3.55 -6.12 -8.31
CA LYS A 104 -3.41 -4.80 -8.94
C LYS A 104 -3.39 -3.67 -7.90
N GLU A 105 -4.20 -3.76 -6.86
CA GLU A 105 -4.15 -2.81 -5.73
C GLU A 105 -2.87 -2.96 -4.90
N MET A 106 -2.39 -4.19 -4.68
CA MET A 106 -1.10 -4.43 -4.02
C MET A 106 0.05 -3.85 -4.83
N GLU A 107 0.04 -4.01 -6.16
CA GLU A 107 1.02 -3.39 -7.06
C GLU A 107 0.95 -1.86 -6.98
N ARG A 108 -0.26 -1.27 -7.00
CA ARG A 108 -0.45 0.18 -6.83
C ARG A 108 0.10 0.68 -5.49
N ILE A 109 -0.16 -0.03 -4.39
CA ILE A 109 0.34 0.29 -3.06
C ILE A 109 1.87 0.17 -3.00
N ASN A 110 2.44 -0.88 -3.59
CA ASN A 110 3.89 -1.04 -3.66
C ASN A 110 4.52 0.11 -4.45
N ASN A 111 3.96 0.47 -5.60
CA ASN A 111 4.41 1.61 -6.41
C ASN A 111 4.26 2.96 -5.67
N LEU A 112 3.22 3.12 -4.84
CA LEU A 112 3.12 4.26 -3.92
C LEU A 112 4.21 4.26 -2.84
N SER A 113 4.61 3.08 -2.35
CA SER A 113 5.72 2.96 -1.39
C SER A 113 7.08 3.33 -2.01
N PHE A 114 7.19 3.22 -3.34
CA PHE A 114 8.35 3.66 -4.15
C PHE A 114 8.27 5.10 -4.64
N LYS A 115 7.23 5.88 -4.28
CA LYS A 115 7.30 7.33 -4.54
C LYS A 115 8.43 7.90 -3.70
N GLU A 116 9.51 8.28 -4.37
CA GLU A 116 10.65 8.90 -3.76
C GLU A 116 10.20 10.22 -3.14
N ASN A 117 10.31 10.26 -1.81
CA ASN A 117 10.20 11.49 -1.06
C ASN A 117 11.39 12.35 -1.44
N LEU A 118 11.17 13.64 -1.70
CA LEU A 118 12.26 14.56 -2.01
C LEU A 118 13.19 14.63 -0.79
N ILE A 119 14.47 14.30 -0.99
CA ILE A 119 15.51 14.44 0.02
C ILE A 119 16.55 15.43 -0.51
N LEU A 120 16.77 16.50 0.24
CA LEU A 120 17.86 17.44 0.00
C LEU A 120 18.92 17.19 1.08
N GLU A 121 20.15 16.87 0.68
CA GLU A 121 21.26 16.60 1.60
C GLU A 121 22.44 17.52 1.27
N SER A 122 23.09 18.09 2.28
CA SER A 122 24.32 18.85 2.09
C SER A 122 25.47 17.94 1.65
N LYS A 123 26.48 18.49 0.98
CA LYS A 123 27.63 17.69 0.47
C LYS A 123 28.38 16.94 1.58
N ASP A 124 28.49 17.57 2.75
CA ASP A 124 29.12 17.03 3.96
C ASP A 124 28.15 16.18 4.81
N LYS A 125 26.89 16.03 4.37
CA LYS A 125 25.81 15.28 5.03
C LYS A 125 25.45 15.76 6.44
N SER A 126 25.90 16.96 6.82
CA SER A 126 25.60 17.58 8.10
C SER A 126 24.14 18.08 8.18
N ILE A 127 23.52 18.36 7.02
CA ILE A 127 22.15 18.83 6.89
C ILE A 127 21.37 17.93 5.94
N LYS A 128 20.16 17.55 6.34
CA LYS A 128 19.21 16.76 5.54
C LYS A 128 17.80 17.28 5.71
N ILE A 129 17.10 17.49 4.61
CA ILE A 129 15.70 17.89 4.54
C ILE A 129 14.93 16.79 3.81
N ILE A 130 13.89 16.26 4.44
CA ILE A 130 13.07 15.17 3.91
C ILE A 130 11.62 15.65 3.81
N PHE A 131 11.09 15.73 2.59
CA PHE A 131 9.69 16.02 2.34
C PHE A 131 8.91 14.71 2.40
N LEU A 132 7.91 14.62 3.28
CA LEU A 132 7.18 13.37 3.52
C LEU A 132 6.06 13.10 2.51
N ASP A 133 5.63 14.14 1.78
CA ASP A 133 4.70 14.01 0.67
C ASP A 133 5.45 13.73 -0.63
N SER A 134 4.79 13.06 -1.57
CA SER A 134 5.39 12.70 -2.86
C SER A 134 5.68 13.93 -3.73
N ILE A 135 6.70 13.84 -4.61
CA ILE A 135 7.04 14.92 -5.56
C ILE A 135 5.89 15.23 -6.53
N GLU A 136 5.04 14.25 -6.83
CA GLU A 136 3.86 14.40 -7.70
C GLU A 136 2.66 15.08 -7.00
N SER A 137 2.64 15.09 -5.67
CA SER A 137 1.71 15.92 -4.91
C SER A 137 2.28 17.33 -4.79
N ASN A 138 1.43 18.36 -4.76
CA ASN A 138 1.87 19.72 -4.49
C ASN A 138 2.67 19.74 -3.18
N ILE A 139 3.99 19.92 -3.28
CA ILE A 139 4.95 19.82 -2.17
C ILE A 139 4.77 21.00 -1.20
N SER A 140 3.99 22.01 -1.62
CA SER A 140 3.59 23.12 -0.76
C SER A 140 2.98 22.60 0.54
N MET A 141 3.55 23.05 1.66
CA MET A 141 3.14 22.69 3.02
C MET A 141 3.24 21.22 3.38
N SER A 142 3.99 20.41 2.61
CA SER A 142 4.19 19.00 2.94
C SER A 142 4.87 18.82 4.29
N ASN A 143 4.52 17.75 5.02
CA ASN A 143 5.17 17.49 6.30
C ASN A 143 6.68 17.29 6.04
N LEU A 144 7.52 17.95 6.83
CA LEU A 144 8.95 18.07 6.59
C LEU A 144 9.73 17.59 7.81
N ILE A 145 10.83 16.88 7.57
CA ILE A 145 11.82 16.58 8.60
C ILE A 145 13.11 17.30 8.22
N HIS A 146 13.57 18.18 9.09
CA HIS A 146 14.84 18.87 8.96
C HIS A 146 15.82 18.34 10.02
N ILE A 147 16.93 17.78 9.56
CA ILE A 147 17.98 17.20 10.40
C ILE A 147 19.25 18.01 10.18
N TYR A 148 19.81 18.56 11.24
CA TYR A 148 21.02 19.38 11.17
C TYR A 148 21.75 19.35 12.50
N ASN A 149 23.08 19.27 12.49
CA ASN A 149 23.90 19.43 13.71
C ASN A 149 23.38 18.64 14.94
N ASN A 150 22.99 17.38 14.75
CA ASN A 150 22.36 16.52 15.77
C ASN A 150 21.05 17.05 16.38
N LYS A 151 20.31 17.87 15.65
CA LYS A 151 18.96 18.37 15.97
C LYS A 151 17.97 17.92 14.90
N ILE A 152 16.71 17.78 15.30
CA ILE A 152 15.61 17.48 14.40
C ILE A 152 14.50 18.49 14.61
N ASP A 153 14.07 19.13 13.53
CA ASP A 153 12.85 19.93 13.50
C ASP A 153 11.84 19.23 12.58
N ILE A 154 10.63 18.97 13.09
CA ILE A 154 9.52 18.38 12.35
C ILE A 154 8.50 19.48 12.09
N PHE A 155 8.21 19.75 10.82
CA PHE A 155 7.17 20.70 10.42
C PHE A 155 5.99 19.92 9.89
N THR A 156 4.79 20.22 10.40
CA THR A 156 3.65 19.37 10.11
C THR A 156 2.33 20.13 10.07
N LYS A 157 1.41 19.65 9.24
CA LYS A 157 0.02 20.17 9.19
C LYS A 157 -0.72 19.84 10.48
N ASP A 158 -1.73 20.61 10.83
CA ASP A 158 -2.59 20.27 11.96
C ASP A 158 -3.20 18.89 11.77
N LYS A 159 -3.28 18.12 12.87
CA LYS A 159 -3.86 16.76 12.92
C LYS A 159 -3.17 15.72 12.03
N SER A 160 -2.03 16.05 11.43
CA SER A 160 -1.18 15.08 10.76
C SER A 160 -0.77 13.95 11.71
N ILE A 161 -0.73 12.73 11.17
CA ILE A 161 -0.24 11.55 11.89
C ILE A 161 1.08 11.15 11.23
N ILE A 162 2.16 11.21 12.00
CA ILE A 162 3.49 10.82 11.55
C ILE A 162 3.91 9.58 12.33
N ASP A 163 4.11 8.47 11.62
CA ASP A 163 4.67 7.24 12.21
C ASP A 163 6.20 7.33 12.25
N ILE A 164 6.71 7.65 13.44
CA ILE A 164 8.14 7.82 13.71
C ILE A 164 8.91 6.52 13.47
N GLU A 165 8.37 5.36 13.84
CA GLU A 165 9.09 4.08 13.72
C GLU A 165 9.28 3.71 12.25
N SER A 166 8.25 3.95 11.44
CA SER A 166 8.31 3.79 9.99
C SER A 166 9.36 4.70 9.34
N LEU A 167 9.45 5.96 9.78
CA LEU A 167 10.44 6.92 9.26
C LEU A 167 11.88 6.55 9.60
N VAL A 168 12.13 6.12 10.84
CA VAL A 168 13.45 5.68 11.29
C VAL A 168 13.96 4.54 10.42
N LYS A 169 13.09 3.56 10.13
CA LYS A 169 13.41 2.43 9.24
C LYS A 169 13.61 2.88 7.79
N LYS A 170 12.70 3.70 7.25
CA LYS A 170 12.72 4.14 5.84
C LYS A 170 13.96 4.97 5.49
N TYR A 171 14.41 5.82 6.40
CA TYR A 171 15.50 6.77 6.17
C TYR A 171 16.81 6.43 6.88
N ASN A 172 16.87 5.26 7.52
CA ASN A 172 18.03 4.81 8.28
C ASN A 172 18.53 5.87 9.28
N LEU A 173 17.57 6.50 9.99
CA LEU A 173 17.87 7.50 11.02
C LEU A 173 18.24 6.79 12.32
N ASP A 174 19.10 7.40 13.13
CA ASP A 174 19.33 6.88 14.48
C ASP A 174 18.07 7.10 15.33
N SER A 175 17.51 6.00 15.82
CA SER A 175 16.32 5.97 16.68
C SER A 175 16.45 6.82 17.95
N ASN A 176 17.67 7.09 18.41
CA ASN A 176 17.93 7.95 19.56
C ASN A 176 17.71 9.43 19.25
N ILE A 177 17.80 9.86 17.99
CA ILE A 177 17.69 11.27 17.65
C ILE A 177 16.27 11.78 17.94
N LEU A 178 15.24 10.96 17.68
CA LEU A 178 13.83 11.29 17.91
C LEU A 178 13.39 11.14 19.37
N LYS A 179 14.19 10.46 20.20
CA LYS A 179 14.00 10.34 21.66
C LYS A 179 14.82 11.38 22.44
N SER A 180 15.68 12.14 21.76
CA SER A 180 16.52 13.14 22.39
C SER A 180 15.76 14.46 22.61
N ASN A 181 16.19 15.24 23.61
CA ASN A 181 15.70 16.61 23.86
C ASN A 181 15.96 17.59 22.70
N ASN A 182 16.58 17.13 21.61
CA ASN A 182 16.91 17.92 20.43
C ASN A 182 15.87 17.85 19.31
N THR A 183 14.74 17.17 19.54
CA THR A 183 13.61 17.14 18.59
C THR A 183 12.59 18.22 18.92
N ARG A 184 12.23 19.04 17.93
CA ARG A 184 11.17 20.05 18.04
C ARG A 184 10.10 19.80 16.99
N ILE A 185 8.86 20.13 17.33
CA ILE A 185 7.71 19.97 16.44
C ILE A 185 7.08 21.34 16.25
N PHE A 186 6.89 21.72 15.00
CA PHE A 186 6.25 22.95 14.58
C PHE A 186 5.00 22.65 13.78
N PHE A 187 3.89 23.28 14.18
CA PHE A 187 2.65 23.21 13.43
C PHE A 187 2.55 24.39 12.48
N TYR A 188 2.22 24.11 11.22
CA TYR A 188 2.09 25.16 10.21
C TYR A 188 1.06 26.22 10.57
N SER A 189 -0.05 25.83 11.21
CA SER A 189 -1.08 26.76 11.70
C SER A 189 -0.55 27.78 12.70
N GLN A 190 0.44 27.40 13.51
CA GLN A 190 1.06 28.27 14.51
C GLN A 190 2.15 29.13 13.87
N LEU A 191 2.94 28.57 12.96
CA LEU A 191 4.03 29.29 12.27
C LEU A 191 3.52 30.34 11.28
N LEU A 192 2.42 30.05 10.58
CA LEU A 192 1.88 30.92 9.52
C LEU A 192 0.77 31.83 10.01
N GLN A 193 0.60 31.97 11.33
CA GLN A 193 -0.43 32.84 11.90
C GLN A 193 -0.13 34.30 11.52
N GLY A 194 -0.85 34.82 10.51
CA GLY A 194 -0.67 36.16 9.94
C GLY A 194 -0.24 36.20 8.48
N GLY A 195 0.10 35.05 7.87
CA GLY A 195 0.38 34.94 6.43
C GLY A 195 -0.89 34.70 5.61
N ILE A 196 -1.00 35.33 4.45
CA ILE A 196 -2.05 35.05 3.46
C ILE A 196 -1.41 34.24 2.33
N GLU A 197 -1.88 33.03 2.07
CA GLU A 197 -1.45 32.25 0.90
C GLU A 197 -1.88 32.98 -0.37
N SER A 198 -0.92 33.43 -1.18
CA SER A 198 -1.21 33.91 -2.53
C SER A 198 -1.39 32.69 -3.44
N ASN A 199 -2.59 32.49 -3.97
CA ASN A 199 -2.90 31.48 -5.00
C ASN A 199 -2.24 31.75 -6.37
N ASN A 200 -1.37 32.76 -6.46
CA ASN A 200 -0.64 33.08 -7.68
C ASN A 200 0.75 32.45 -7.62
N ASP A 201 1.12 31.73 -8.68
CA ASP A 201 2.42 31.12 -8.91
C ASP A 201 3.56 32.00 -8.39
N LEU A 202 4.18 31.65 -7.26
CA LEU A 202 5.51 32.12 -6.78
C LEU A 202 5.95 33.52 -7.29
N LEU A 203 5.09 34.54 -7.17
CA LEU A 203 5.42 35.90 -7.60
C LEU A 203 6.00 36.65 -6.42
N PHE A 204 7.34 36.70 -6.37
CA PHE A 204 8.06 37.50 -5.40
C PHE A 204 8.10 38.97 -5.87
N GLY A 205 7.06 39.74 -5.54
CA GLY A 205 6.99 41.18 -5.81
C GLY A 205 5.56 41.73 -5.83
N ASN A 206 5.41 43.05 -5.68
CA ASN A 206 4.11 43.70 -5.83
C ASN A 206 3.72 43.74 -7.32
N VAL A 207 2.48 43.37 -7.62
CA VAL A 207 1.90 43.47 -8.97
C VAL A 207 1.07 44.74 -9.12
N ASP A 208 0.96 45.24 -10.35
CA ASP A 208 0.02 46.30 -10.70
C ASP A 208 -1.42 45.76 -10.82
N SER A 209 -2.38 46.65 -11.12
CA SER A 209 -3.80 46.29 -11.32
C SER A 209 -4.05 45.33 -12.48
N ASN A 210 -3.03 45.03 -13.29
CA ASN A 210 -3.06 44.13 -14.43
C ASN A 210 -2.23 42.85 -14.19
N ASN A 211 -1.89 42.55 -12.92
CA ASN A 211 -1.08 41.39 -12.52
C ASN A 211 0.36 41.38 -13.10
N LYS A 212 0.92 42.53 -13.48
CA LYS A 212 2.31 42.64 -13.95
C LYS A 212 3.23 43.09 -12.82
N LEU A 213 4.43 42.49 -12.70
CA LEU A 213 5.41 42.84 -11.67
C LEU A 213 5.84 44.31 -11.78
N LEU A 214 5.77 45.04 -10.67
CA LEU A 214 6.25 46.42 -10.56
C LEU A 214 7.76 46.43 -10.32
N GLU A 215 8.54 46.47 -11.40
CA GLU A 215 10.02 46.51 -11.37
C GLU A 215 10.61 47.74 -10.65
N SER A 216 9.80 48.77 -10.38
CA SER A 216 10.23 50.05 -9.79
C SER A 216 10.22 50.09 -8.26
N LYS A 217 9.80 49.02 -7.57
CA LYS A 217 9.86 48.91 -6.11
C LYS A 217 10.70 47.69 -5.72
N PRO A 218 11.76 47.83 -4.88
CA PRO A 218 12.62 46.70 -4.56
C PRO A 218 11.87 45.62 -3.78
N ILE A 219 12.14 44.36 -4.15
CA ILE A 219 11.59 43.12 -3.56
C ILE A 219 12.39 42.78 -2.28
N TYR A 220 12.33 43.66 -1.27
CA TYR A 220 13.03 43.57 0.03
C TYR A 220 14.58 43.37 0.01
N TYR A 221 15.23 43.94 1.03
CA TYR A 221 16.60 43.58 1.42
C TYR A 221 16.52 42.48 2.49
N LEU A 222 17.21 41.36 2.28
CA LEU A 222 17.50 40.40 3.35
C LEU A 222 18.60 41.02 4.22
N GLN A 223 18.24 41.52 5.40
CA GLN A 223 19.15 41.70 6.52
C GLN A 223 19.32 40.32 7.17
N ASP A 224 20.52 39.77 7.44
CA ASP A 224 21.64 40.38 8.16
C ASP A 224 23.00 39.77 7.77
N SER A 225 24.02 40.62 7.55
CA SER A 225 25.31 40.52 8.25
C SER A 225 26.25 41.67 7.85
N ILE A 226 26.52 42.56 8.81
CA ILE A 226 27.79 43.30 9.02
C ILE A 226 28.19 44.32 7.93
N ASP A 227 28.05 45.60 8.28
CA ASP A 227 28.83 46.78 7.86
C ASP A 227 29.60 46.70 6.52
N SER A 228 28.91 47.00 5.42
CA SER A 228 29.55 47.32 4.13
C SER A 228 30.19 48.72 4.08
N VAL A 229 30.33 49.42 5.22
CA VAL A 229 31.11 50.66 5.32
C VAL A 229 32.62 50.36 5.27
N ILE A 230 33.06 49.19 5.75
CA ILE A 230 34.50 48.83 5.78
C ILE A 230 35.02 48.29 4.44
N ALA A 231 34.15 47.72 3.58
CA ALA A 231 34.58 47.12 2.31
C ALA A 231 34.86 48.14 1.18
N ASN A 232 34.34 49.37 1.29
CA ASN A 232 34.56 50.42 0.30
C ASN A 232 35.69 51.39 0.68
N GLU A 233 36.02 51.55 1.97
CA GLU A 233 37.15 52.39 2.39
C GLU A 233 38.52 51.75 2.10
N MET A 234 38.64 50.41 2.04
CA MET A 234 39.90 49.74 1.66
C MET A 234 40.11 49.57 0.15
N LYS A 235 39.11 49.88 -0.70
CA LYS A 235 39.27 49.84 -2.17
C LYS A 235 39.62 51.20 -2.78
N GLN A 236 39.49 52.30 -2.04
CA GLN A 236 39.91 53.64 -2.47
C GLN A 236 41.28 54.07 -1.94
N SER A 237 41.91 53.35 -1.01
CA SER A 237 43.25 53.70 -0.49
C SER A 237 44.43 52.89 -1.09
N ILE A 238 44.21 52.10 -2.14
CA ILE A 238 45.28 51.34 -2.85
C ILE A 238 45.35 51.72 -4.35
N LYS A 239 44.63 52.77 -4.75
CA LYS A 239 44.79 53.41 -6.06
C LYS A 239 44.86 54.92 -5.90
N GLU A 240 45.94 55.37 -5.29
CA GLU A 240 46.73 56.56 -5.64
C GLU A 240 48.16 56.34 -5.14
#